data_AF-A0A927GFY8-F1
#
_entry.id   AF-A0A927GFY8-F1
#
_cell.length_a   1.000
_cell.length_b   1.000
_cell.length_c   1.000
_cell.angle_alpha   90.00
_cell.angle_beta   90.00
_cell.angle_gamma   90.00
#
_symmetry.space_group_name_H-M   'P 1'
#
loop_
_entity.id
_entity.type
_entity.pdbx_description
1 polymer ?
#
loop_
_entity_poly.entity_id
_entity_poly.type
_entity_poly.pdbx_seq_one_letter_code
_entity_poly.pdbx_strand_id
1 'polypeptide(L)'
;MALSMQGLTPGTDSVRITLNKEPDYGLYAPTIQQKYTKWQALAPGQVAPNFTGVTPDGQSVSLSDLKGKIVYVDVWATWCMPCREEFPAAKQLQ
;
A
#
# COMPACT_ATOMS: atom_id res chain seq x y z
N MET A 1 11.44 -21.97 -2.08
CA MET A 1 11.34 -21.50 -3.48
C MET A 1 10.52 -20.21 -3.46
N ALA A 2 11.18 -19.08 -3.67
CA ALA A 2 10.58 -17.76 -3.55
C ALA A 2 9.59 -17.53 -4.69
N LEU A 3 8.31 -17.38 -4.38
CA LEU A 3 7.32 -16.82 -5.28
C LEU A 3 7.71 -15.36 -5.51
N SER A 4 8.43 -15.08 -6.58
CA SER A 4 8.64 -13.71 -7.05
C SER A 4 7.31 -13.19 -7.59
N MET A 5 6.49 -12.64 -6.69
CA MET A 5 5.33 -11.85 -7.07
C MET A 5 5.85 -10.50 -7.58
N GLN A 6 6.11 -10.43 -8.88
CA GLN A 6 6.71 -9.26 -9.54
C GLN A 6 5.70 -8.11 -9.76
N GLY A 7 4.51 -8.21 -9.16
CA GLY A 7 3.43 -7.26 -9.26
C GLY A 7 2.63 -7.13 -7.96
N LEU A 8 1.68 -6.21 -7.94
CA LEU A 8 0.98 -5.76 -6.73
C LEU A 8 0.17 -6.88 -6.08
N THR A 9 -0.66 -7.52 -6.89
CA THR A 9 -1.39 -8.76 -6.57
C THR A 9 -1.72 -9.45 -7.89
N PRO A 10 -1.97 -10.78 -7.91
CA PRO A 10 -2.38 -11.48 -9.13
C PRO A 10 -3.62 -10.87 -9.79
N GLY A 11 -4.56 -10.35 -8.99
CA GLY A 11 -5.76 -9.68 -9.48
C GLY A 11 -5.45 -8.35 -10.16
N THR A 12 -4.68 -7.48 -9.50
CA THR A 12 -4.30 -6.17 -10.05
C THR A 12 -3.47 -6.30 -11.32
N ASP A 13 -2.58 -7.29 -11.38
CA ASP A 13 -1.75 -7.55 -12.56
C ASP A 13 -2.60 -8.01 -13.75
N SER A 14 -3.56 -8.90 -13.50
CA SER A 14 -4.50 -9.38 -14.52
C SER A 14 -5.36 -8.24 -15.07
N VAL A 15 -5.87 -7.37 -14.21
CA VAL A 15 -6.66 -6.18 -14.61
C VAL A 15 -5.84 -5.23 -15.47
N ARG A 16 -4.58 -4.94 -15.10
CA ARG A 16 -3.67 -4.12 -15.92
C ARG A 16 -3.45 -4.72 -17.31
N ILE A 17 -3.23 -6.04 -17.38
CA ILE A 17 -3.00 -6.75 -18.64
C ILE A 17 -4.23 -6.65 -19.55
N THR A 18 -5.44 -6.82 -19.01
CA THR A 18 -6.69 -6.71 -19.78
C THR A 18 -6.89 -5.28 -20.30
N LEU A 19 -6.71 -4.27 -19.45
CA LEU A 19 -6.91 -2.86 -19.82
C LEU A 19 -5.93 -2.39 -20.91
N ASN A 20 -4.74 -2.97 -20.97
CA ASN A 20 -3.77 -2.66 -22.03
C ASN A 20 -4.07 -3.38 -23.37
N LYS A 21 -4.93 -4.41 -23.37
CA LYS A 21 -5.28 -5.19 -24.57
C LYS A 21 -6.58 -4.75 -25.23
N GLU A 22 -7.51 -4.18 -24.46
CA GLU A 22 -8.80 -3.74 -24.99
C GLU A 22 -8.74 -2.30 -25.53
N PRO A 23 -9.05 -2.08 -26.82
CA PRO A 23 -8.93 -0.76 -27.45
C PRO A 23 -9.90 0.28 -26.88
N ASP A 24 -11.04 -0.15 -26.32
CA ASP A 24 -12.06 0.73 -25.73
C ASP A 24 -11.57 1.42 -24.43
N TYR A 25 -10.65 0.77 -23.71
CA TYR A 25 -10.04 1.32 -22.48
C TYR A 25 -8.68 1.98 -22.73
N GLY A 26 -8.27 2.14 -23.98
CA GLY A 26 -6.98 2.73 -24.37
C GLY A 26 -6.77 4.16 -23.85
N LEU A 27 -7.85 4.92 -23.64
CA LEU A 27 -7.80 6.26 -23.03
C LEU A 27 -7.25 6.23 -21.60
N TYR A 28 -7.55 5.18 -20.84
CA TYR A 28 -7.17 5.07 -19.42
C TYR A 28 -5.83 4.36 -19.23
N ALA A 29 -5.34 3.62 -20.23
CA ALA A 29 -4.09 2.87 -20.18
C ALA A 29 -2.88 3.66 -19.63
N PRO A 30 -2.58 4.91 -20.08
CA PRO A 30 -1.46 5.66 -19.54
C PRO A 30 -1.63 6.00 -18.05
N THR A 31 -2.84 6.38 -17.63
CA THR A 31 -3.15 6.71 -16.23
C THR A 31 -3.05 5.47 -15.33
N ILE A 32 -3.56 4.33 -15.81
CA ILE A 32 -3.48 3.05 -15.08
C ILE A 32 -2.03 2.63 -14.95
N GLN A 33 -1.24 2.70 -16.03
CA GLN A 33 0.17 2.33 -16.00
C GLN A 33 0.96 3.24 -15.05
N GLN A 34 0.69 4.55 -15.04
CA GLN A 34 1.32 5.48 -14.11
C GLN A 34 1.02 5.12 -12.65
N LYS A 35 -0.25 4.86 -12.31
CA LYS A 35 -0.65 4.48 -10.95
C LYS A 35 -0.05 3.13 -10.55
N TYR A 36 -0.05 2.17 -11.47
CA TYR A 36 0.52 0.85 -11.24
C TYR A 36 2.01 0.92 -10.90
N THR A 37 2.80 1.65 -11.71
CA THR A 37 4.23 1.85 -11.45
C THR A 37 4.46 2.53 -10.10
N LYS A 38 3.62 3.51 -9.74
CA LYS A 38 3.72 4.18 -8.44
C LYS A 38 3.47 3.22 -7.28
N TRP A 39 2.45 2.37 -7.38
CA TRP A 39 2.12 1.40 -6.33
C TRP A 39 3.10 0.24 -6.29
N GLN A 40 3.74 -0.14 -7.40
CA GLN A 40 4.75 -1.20 -7.43
C GLN A 40 5.90 -0.95 -6.45
N ALA A 41 6.22 0.32 -6.14
CA ALA A 41 7.19 0.68 -5.10
C ALA A 41 6.76 0.27 -3.67
N LEU A 42 5.49 -0.04 -3.44
CA LEU A 42 4.93 -0.53 -2.19
C LEU A 42 4.75 -2.07 -2.18
N ALA A 43 5.20 -2.77 -3.23
CA ALA A 43 5.05 -4.22 -3.33
C ALA A 43 5.90 -4.96 -2.27
N PRO A 44 5.54 -6.21 -1.92
CA PRO A 44 6.32 -7.00 -0.98
C PRO A 44 7.79 -7.13 -1.38
N GLY A 45 8.69 -6.94 -0.41
CA GLY A 45 10.13 -7.00 -0.61
C GLY A 45 10.76 -5.69 -1.12
N GLN A 46 9.96 -4.68 -1.48
CA GLN A 46 10.46 -3.33 -1.74
C GLN A 46 10.74 -2.60 -0.44
N VAL A 47 11.66 -1.64 -0.47
CA VAL A 47 11.93 -0.76 0.66
C VAL A 47 10.73 0.16 0.86
N ALA A 48 10.12 0.11 2.05
CA ALA A 48 9.01 0.99 2.39
C ALA A 48 9.45 2.46 2.28
N PRO A 49 8.66 3.34 1.61
CA PRO A 49 8.99 4.75 1.51
C PRO A 49 9.06 5.40 2.89
N ASN A 50 10.10 6.20 3.12
CA ASN A 50 10.18 6.98 4.35
C ASN A 50 9.09 8.05 4.36
N PHE A 51 8.51 8.29 5.53
CA PHE A 51 7.57 9.37 5.77
C PHE A 51 7.82 9.93 7.16
N THR A 52 7.47 11.20 7.35
CA THR A 52 7.52 11.88 8.63
C THR A 52 6.11 12.33 8.98
N GLY A 53 5.71 12.08 10.22
CA GLY A 53 4.44 12.47 10.78
C GLY A 53 4.61 13.19 12.11
N VAL A 54 3.50 13.72 12.62
CA VAL A 54 3.43 14.34 13.93
C VAL A 54 2.60 13.44 14.82
N THR A 55 3.18 13.07 15.96
CA THR A 55 2.49 12.30 17.01
C THR A 55 1.40 13.14 17.69
N PRO A 56 0.45 12.51 18.40
CA PRO A 56 -0.55 13.25 19.20
C PRO A 56 0.07 14.22 20.21
N ASP A 57 1.29 13.94 20.69
CA ASP A 57 2.02 14.79 21.65
C ASP A 57 2.81 15.92 20.96
N GLY A 58 2.68 16.09 19.65
CA GLY A 58 3.34 17.15 18.87
C GLY A 58 4.78 16.85 18.46
N GLN A 59 5.31 15.68 18.80
CA GLN A 59 6.66 15.26 18.40
C GLN A 59 6.69 14.79 16.94
N SER A 60 7.78 15.09 16.25
CA SER A 60 8.05 14.56 14.90
C SER A 60 8.55 13.12 14.98
N VAL A 61 8.02 12.24 14.14
CA VAL A 61 8.45 10.85 14.02
C VAL A 61 8.57 10.46 12.56
N SER A 62 9.66 9.78 12.20
CA SER A 62 9.87 9.24 10.85
C SER A 62 9.91 7.71 10.87
N LEU A 63 9.52 7.07 9.76
CA LEU A 63 9.61 5.61 9.62
C LEU A 63 11.05 5.10 9.82
N SER A 64 12.04 5.88 9.37
CA SER A 64 13.48 5.60 9.59
C SER A 64 13.88 5.48 11.05
N ASP A 65 13.18 6.18 11.96
CA ASP A 65 13.50 6.20 13.39
C ASP A 65 13.14 4.86 14.08
N LEU A 66 12.27 4.06 13.44
CA LEU A 66 11.81 2.76 13.91
C LEU A 66 12.64 1.59 13.36
N LYS A 67 13.74 1.86 12.66
CA LYS A 67 14.59 0.84 12.04
C LYS A 67 15.11 -0.17 13.08
N GLY A 68 15.10 -1.46 12.70
CA GLY A 68 15.51 -2.56 13.56
C GLY A 68 14.38 -3.20 14.36
N LYS A 69 13.15 -2.65 14.26
CA LYS A 69 11.94 -3.26 14.82
C LYS A 69 11.05 -3.81 13.70
N ILE A 70 10.20 -4.76 14.04
CA ILE A 70 9.04 -5.09 13.21
C ILE A 70 8.05 -3.95 13.37
N VAL A 71 7.70 -3.27 12.28
CA VAL A 71 6.81 -2.11 12.28
C VAL A 71 5.53 -2.49 11.54
N TYR A 72 4.40 -2.39 12.23
CA TYR A 72 3.07 -2.48 11.64
C TYR A 72 2.55 -1.07 11.39
N VAL A 73 2.17 -0.78 10.15
CA VAL A 73 1.65 0.54 9.73
C VAL A 73 0.18 0.38 9.37
N ASP A 74 -0.68 1.14 10.05
CA ASP A 74 -2.12 1.18 9.83
C ASP A 74 -2.54 2.61 9.44
N VAL A 75 -3.21 2.75 8.29
CA VAL A 75 -3.64 4.03 7.73
C VAL A 75 -5.16 4.09 7.76
N TRP A 76 -5.70 4.86 8.70
CA TRP A 76 -7.15 4.98 8.91
C TRP A 76 -7.55 6.43 9.24
N ALA A 77 -8.85 6.68 9.31
CA ALA A 77 -9.42 7.95 9.77
C ALA A 77 -10.73 7.73 10.52
N THR A 78 -11.14 8.69 11.35
CA THR A 78 -12.35 8.59 12.21
C THR A 78 -13.64 8.31 11.45
N TRP A 79 -13.69 8.70 10.18
CA TRP A 79 -14.80 8.47 9.26
C TRP A 79 -14.68 7.17 8.46
N CYS A 80 -13.58 6.41 8.59
CA CYS A 80 -13.42 5.12 7.92
C CYS A 80 -14.21 4.04 8.65
N MET A 81 -15.46 3.82 8.21
CA MET A 81 -16.33 2.77 8.71
C MET A 81 -15.70 1.37 8.68
N PRO A 82 -15.18 0.86 7.53
CA PRO A 82 -14.57 -0.47 7.50
C PRO A 82 -13.36 -0.59 8.45
N CYS A 83 -12.51 0.44 8.54
CA CYS A 83 -11.38 0.43 9.48
C CYS A 83 -11.86 0.28 10.94
N ARG A 84 -12.95 0.96 11.33
CA ARG A 84 -13.51 0.87 12.69
C ARG A 84 -14.04 -0.52 13.02
N GLU A 85 -14.55 -1.24 12.03
CA GLU A 85 -15.01 -2.63 12.17
C GLU A 85 -13.83 -3.60 12.36
N GLU A 86 -12.63 -3.26 11.88
CA GLU A 86 -11.41 -4.05 12.04
C GLU A 86 -10.72 -3.86 13.41
N PHE A 87 -10.99 -2.74 14.11
CA PHE A 87 -10.35 -2.42 15.40
C PHE A 87 -10.48 -3.47 16.50
N PRO A 88 -11.63 -4.15 16.69
CA PRO A 88 -11.73 -5.22 17.68
C PRO A 88 -10.71 -6.34 17.48
N ALA A 89 -10.42 -6.69 16.22
CA ALA A 89 -9.41 -7.69 15.88
C ALA A 89 -8.00 -7.10 16.03
N ALA A 90 -7.76 -5.86 15.58
CA ALA A 90 -6.46 -5.19 15.70
C ALA A 90 -5.99 -5.07 17.17
N LYS A 91 -6.91 -4.84 18.11
CA LYS A 91 -6.61 -4.81 19.55
C LYS A 91 -6.05 -6.12 20.10
N GLN A 92 -6.29 -7.25 19.45
CA GLN A 92 -5.78 -8.55 19.90
C GLN A 92 -4.31 -8.78 19.54
N LEU A 93 -3.73 -7.91 18.70
CA LEU A 93 -2.35 -7.99 18.22
C LEU A 93 -1.39 -7.06 18.99
N GLN A 94 -1.91 -6.26 19.92
CA GLN A 94 -1.17 -5.32 20.78
C GLN A 94 -0.77 -6.00 22.09
#